data_AF-A0A6A7LPU2-F1
#
_entry.id   AF-A0A6A7LPU2-F1
#
_cell.length_a   1.000
_cell.length_b   1.000
_cell.length_c   1.000
_cell.angle_alpha   90.00
_cell.angle_beta   90.00
_cell.angle_gamma   90.00
#
_symmetry.space_group_name_H-M   'P 1'
#
loop_
_entity.id
_entity.type
_entity.pdbx_description
1 polymer ?
#
loop_
_entity_poly.entity_id
_entity_poly.type
_entity_poly.pdbx_seq_one_letter_code
_entity_poly.pdbx_strand_id
1 'polypeptide(L)'
;MMTVSAADVRCCVCVVAAALAVTVLSGCADVARLVTLAPRQVAPGGSVQMQVQPVVTSDVDTPQLPPEQGSDAFDFEAAGTDGEGRPLYRVRIGPGGSPAAVALMKLTPLFSANGRDAVQYVSDAYFQSHPERSPSTIQPGDEFILALPPDTFVVRWSEERQENFGHPTRVREYVSERGDRLRFYPVQPFPVRYELTLADRPGASTIQFDPDLPYLLTTGRTDAYRLTRLIYRVANPDIFQFEATQRLVASVRPGEAPTLRVDRTRAHFDPVRNALPNAVQAEPVSAPERANLVRYMFSPAQGLPFAMVEDGLGTRNTLNDLPQSQVFRIEYGWEGVVRVYYLTGLNDAMGRRDPYMLRENERWAALYESEGTLADPPVKWGQGEPADLEPFPTARDPNQRSDDPSRAYDYLVPGRVIVLTFNPTRFQSNTRAEEEFGTLLDGIRDRYRPYAEEAMDLVQQFQAVVAVASELDDRPAEASPGVLDGILQLFASGGGAGGAQPGQGA
;
A
#
# COMPACT_ATOMS: atom_id res chain seq x y z
N MET A 1 27.98 -21.17 35.19
CA MET A 1 28.53 -20.08 34.37
C MET A 1 30.06 -20.20 34.41
N MET A 2 30.67 -20.69 33.33
CA MET A 2 32.13 -20.69 33.19
C MET A 2 32.56 -19.29 32.73
N THR A 3 33.35 -18.61 33.56
CA THR A 3 33.94 -17.32 33.20
C THR A 3 35.22 -17.56 32.41
N VAL A 4 35.16 -17.32 31.10
CA VAL A 4 36.35 -17.24 30.23
C VAL A 4 37.16 -16.02 30.67
N SER A 5 38.46 -16.19 30.91
CA SER A 5 39.30 -15.09 31.40
C SER A 5 39.59 -14.09 30.27
N ALA A 6 39.73 -12.81 30.61
CA ALA A 6 40.06 -11.76 29.65
C ALA A 6 41.43 -11.97 28.96
N ALA A 7 42.29 -12.85 29.50
CA ALA A 7 43.56 -13.24 28.90
C ALA A 7 43.35 -14.21 27.71
N ASP A 8 42.39 -15.12 27.82
CA ASP A 8 42.06 -16.09 26.76
C ASP A 8 41.44 -15.41 25.54
N VAL A 9 40.63 -14.38 25.78
CA VAL A 9 40.04 -13.55 24.71
C VAL A 9 41.11 -12.73 23.98
N ARG A 10 42.11 -12.20 24.69
CA ARG A 10 43.22 -11.44 24.07
C ARG A 10 44.14 -12.33 23.26
N CYS A 11 44.41 -13.54 23.71
CA CYS A 11 45.24 -14.49 22.97
C CYS A 11 44.54 -14.96 21.69
N CYS A 12 43.24 -15.27 21.75
CA CYS A 12 42.44 -15.57 20.55
C CYS A 12 42.40 -14.41 19.56
N VAL A 13 42.20 -13.17 20.03
CA VAL A 13 42.16 -12.00 19.15
C VAL A 13 43.52 -11.71 18.51
N CYS A 14 44.63 -11.89 19.22
CA CYS A 14 45.98 -11.72 18.67
C CYS A 14 46.33 -12.80 17.64
N VAL A 15 45.93 -14.05 17.85
CA VAL A 15 46.16 -15.14 16.88
C VAL A 15 45.29 -14.95 15.63
N VAL A 16 44.03 -14.56 15.78
CA VAL A 16 43.15 -14.25 14.65
C VAL A 16 43.64 -13.02 13.88
N ALA A 17 44.12 -11.98 14.58
CA ALA A 17 44.69 -10.79 13.94
C ALA A 17 46.03 -11.08 13.24
N ALA A 18 46.88 -11.94 13.81
CA ALA A 18 48.13 -12.37 13.18
C ALA A 18 47.87 -13.27 11.95
N ALA A 19 46.91 -14.19 12.02
CA ALA A 19 46.50 -15.01 10.89
C ALA A 19 45.88 -14.16 9.76
N LEU A 20 45.06 -13.16 10.11
CA LEU A 20 44.53 -12.16 9.17
C LEU A 20 45.63 -11.29 8.57
N ALA A 21 46.61 -10.85 9.37
CA ALA A 21 47.73 -10.05 8.88
C ALA A 21 48.64 -10.85 7.93
N VAL A 22 48.91 -12.13 8.22
CA VAL A 22 49.69 -13.03 7.36
C VAL A 22 48.95 -13.34 6.06
N THR A 23 47.63 -13.50 6.09
CA THR A 23 46.82 -13.70 4.86
C THR A 23 46.67 -12.44 4.02
N VAL A 24 46.64 -11.25 4.64
CA VAL A 24 46.64 -9.96 3.91
C VAL A 24 48.00 -9.68 3.27
N LEU A 25 49.11 -10.01 3.94
CA LEU A 25 50.47 -9.79 3.44
C LEU A 25 50.90 -10.77 2.34
N SER A 26 50.23 -11.92 2.19
CA SER A 26 50.58 -12.93 1.18
C SER A 26 50.05 -12.63 -0.24
N GLY A 27 49.33 -11.53 -0.45
CA GLY A 27 48.86 -11.12 -1.80
C GLY A 27 47.85 -12.07 -2.44
N CYS A 28 47.15 -12.88 -1.64
CA CYS A 28 46.32 -13.97 -2.12
C CYS A 28 45.04 -13.42 -2.81
N ALA A 29 44.79 -13.84 -4.06
CA ALA A 29 43.59 -13.49 -4.83
C ALA A 29 42.26 -13.82 -4.09
N ASP A 30 42.32 -14.76 -3.15
CA ASP A 30 41.20 -15.17 -2.30
C ASP A 30 40.76 -14.05 -1.32
N VAL A 31 41.67 -13.18 -0.88
CA VAL A 31 41.35 -12.02 -0.02
C VAL A 31 40.59 -10.96 -0.82
N ALA A 32 40.95 -10.74 -2.08
CA ALA A 32 40.21 -9.84 -2.96
C ALA A 32 38.77 -10.35 -3.21
N ARG A 33 38.58 -11.66 -3.39
CA ARG A 33 37.24 -12.27 -3.47
C ARG A 33 36.44 -12.11 -2.17
N LEU A 34 37.06 -12.34 -1.02
CA LEU A 34 36.44 -12.13 0.30
C LEU A 34 35.97 -10.68 0.49
N VAL A 35 36.79 -9.70 0.10
CA VAL A 35 36.46 -8.28 0.16
C VAL A 35 35.30 -7.92 -0.79
N THR A 36 35.16 -8.59 -1.94
CA THR A 36 34.00 -8.37 -2.83
C THR A 36 32.69 -9.00 -2.32
N LEU A 37 32.77 -10.08 -1.54
CA LEU A 37 31.60 -10.78 -1.00
C LEU A 37 31.09 -10.17 0.32
N ALA A 38 31.99 -9.62 1.15
CA ALA A 38 31.65 -9.10 2.47
C ALA A 38 30.58 -7.99 2.48
N PRO A 39 30.56 -7.00 1.56
CA PRO A 39 29.52 -5.96 1.53
C PRO A 39 28.10 -6.52 1.30
N ARG A 40 27.98 -7.65 0.59
CA ARG A 40 26.69 -8.31 0.32
C ARG A 40 26.09 -8.97 1.57
N GLN A 41 26.90 -9.27 2.58
CA GLN A 41 26.43 -9.84 3.85
C GLN A 41 26.04 -8.79 4.89
N VAL A 42 26.45 -7.52 4.71
CA VAL A 42 26.26 -6.46 5.72
C VAL A 42 25.05 -5.56 5.41
N ALA A 43 24.55 -5.55 4.17
CA ALA A 43 23.37 -4.77 3.77
C ALA A 43 22.27 -5.67 3.16
N PRO A 44 21.23 -6.04 3.93
CA PRO A 44 20.05 -6.66 3.35
C PRO A 44 19.30 -5.62 2.49
N GLY A 45 19.14 -5.87 1.19
CA GLY A 45 18.17 -5.15 0.34
C GLY A 45 18.69 -4.00 -0.53
N GLY A 46 20.01 -3.87 -0.75
CA GLY A 46 20.57 -2.82 -1.58
C GLY A 46 20.35 -3.02 -3.09
N SER A 47 19.48 -2.21 -3.69
CA SER A 47 19.29 -1.96 -5.14
C SER A 47 18.53 -2.99 -5.99
N VAL A 48 17.22 -3.10 -5.75
CA VAL A 48 16.29 -3.27 -6.87
C VAL A 48 16.08 -1.89 -7.49
N GLN A 49 16.62 -1.67 -8.68
CA GLN A 49 16.23 -0.51 -9.49
C GLN A 49 14.75 -0.69 -9.85
N MET A 50 13.87 -0.01 -9.11
CA MET A 50 12.49 0.19 -9.56
C MET A 50 12.55 0.95 -10.88
N GLN A 51 12.31 0.24 -11.98
CA GLN A 51 11.87 0.89 -13.20
C GLN A 51 10.47 1.44 -12.91
N VAL A 52 10.42 2.70 -12.48
CA VAL A 52 9.19 3.49 -12.48
C VAL A 52 8.73 3.54 -13.94
N GLN A 53 7.80 2.66 -14.30
CA GLN A 53 7.14 2.76 -15.60
C GLN A 53 6.44 4.12 -15.65
N PRO A 54 6.66 4.91 -16.74
CA PRO A 54 5.92 6.15 -16.92
C PRO A 54 4.43 5.82 -16.90
N VAL A 55 3.68 6.54 -16.08
CA VAL A 55 2.21 6.47 -16.05
C VAL A 55 1.74 6.73 -17.47
N VAL A 56 1.17 5.70 -18.11
CA VAL A 56 0.47 5.86 -19.38
C VAL A 56 -0.75 6.72 -19.08
N THR A 57 -0.64 8.02 -19.32
CA THR A 57 -1.78 8.92 -19.36
C THR A 57 -2.58 8.53 -20.59
N SER A 58 -3.58 7.67 -20.41
CA SER A 58 -4.60 7.46 -21.44
C SER A 58 -5.16 8.83 -21.80
N ASP A 59 -5.13 9.19 -23.09
CA ASP A 59 -5.84 10.35 -23.61
C ASP A 59 -7.31 10.18 -23.23
N VAL A 60 -7.72 10.87 -22.16
CA VAL A 60 -9.12 10.95 -21.77
C VAL A 60 -9.77 11.84 -22.81
N ASP A 61 -10.47 11.23 -23.76
CA ASP A 61 -11.35 11.93 -24.71
C ASP A 61 -12.15 12.97 -23.93
N THR A 62 -11.85 14.25 -24.14
CA THR A 62 -12.55 15.32 -23.44
C THR A 62 -14.01 15.25 -23.90
N PRO A 63 -14.96 14.92 -23.01
CA PRO A 63 -16.31 14.65 -23.44
C PRO A 63 -16.88 15.91 -24.11
N GLN A 64 -17.26 15.78 -25.38
CA GLN A 64 -17.83 16.88 -26.15
C GLN A 64 -19.06 17.43 -25.41
N LEU A 65 -19.07 18.74 -25.15
CA LEU A 65 -20.19 19.39 -24.48
C LEU A 65 -21.46 19.26 -25.34
N PRO A 66 -22.63 19.01 -24.72
CA PRO A 66 -23.88 19.06 -25.45
C PRO A 66 -24.10 20.45 -26.06
N PRO A 67 -24.85 20.53 -27.18
CA PRO A 67 -25.25 21.82 -27.72
C PRO A 67 -26.02 22.60 -26.66
N GLU A 68 -25.87 23.92 -26.69
CA GLU A 68 -26.62 24.78 -25.78
C GLU A 68 -28.12 24.63 -26.03
N GLN A 69 -28.88 24.43 -24.96
CA GLN A 69 -30.33 24.36 -25.02
C GLN A 69 -30.89 25.78 -25.12
N GLY A 70 -31.27 26.17 -26.34
CA GLY A 70 -31.89 27.46 -26.64
C GLY A 70 -33.32 27.60 -26.08
N SER A 71 -33.80 28.84 -26.02
CA SER A 71 -35.17 29.18 -25.64
C SER A 71 -35.60 30.44 -26.37
N ASP A 72 -36.78 30.43 -26.99
CA ASP A 72 -37.33 31.65 -27.62
C ASP A 72 -37.78 32.69 -26.56
N ALA A 73 -37.86 32.29 -25.30
CA ALA A 73 -38.31 33.12 -24.19
C ALA A 73 -37.25 34.13 -23.73
N PHE A 74 -35.97 33.94 -24.05
CA PHE A 74 -34.89 34.88 -23.69
C PHE A 74 -33.58 34.54 -24.41
N ASP A 75 -32.74 35.56 -24.61
CA ASP A 75 -31.33 35.39 -24.96
C ASP A 75 -30.47 35.50 -23.68
N PHE A 76 -29.43 34.66 -23.58
CA PHE A 76 -28.56 34.58 -22.40
C PHE A 76 -27.10 34.47 -22.85
N GLU A 77 -26.39 35.59 -22.89
CA GLU A 77 -25.04 35.68 -23.45
C GLU A 77 -24.01 36.04 -22.38
N ALA A 78 -22.82 35.42 -22.43
CA ALA A 78 -21.73 35.79 -21.53
C ALA A 78 -21.26 37.23 -21.83
N ALA A 79 -21.19 38.06 -20.78
CA ALA A 79 -20.84 39.49 -20.85
C ALA A 79 -19.53 39.81 -20.10
N GLY A 80 -18.70 38.81 -19.81
CA GLY A 80 -17.41 38.94 -19.12
C GLY A 80 -17.51 38.70 -17.61
N THR A 81 -16.66 39.36 -16.84
CA THR A 81 -16.65 39.32 -15.37
C THR A 81 -16.64 40.73 -14.80
N ASP A 82 -17.23 40.93 -13.63
CA ASP A 82 -17.14 42.22 -12.92
C ASP A 82 -15.83 42.36 -12.12
N GLY A 83 -15.68 43.49 -11.42
CA GLY A 83 -14.51 43.77 -10.57
C GLY A 83 -14.36 42.86 -9.35
N GLU A 84 -15.38 42.07 -9.01
CA GLU A 84 -15.37 41.07 -7.94
C GLU A 84 -15.11 39.65 -8.48
N GLY A 85 -14.90 39.50 -9.80
CA GLY A 85 -14.70 38.22 -10.46
C GLY A 85 -15.98 37.42 -10.68
N ARG A 86 -17.16 38.02 -10.49
CA ARG A 86 -18.44 37.37 -10.78
C ARG A 86 -18.67 37.30 -12.28
N PRO A 87 -19.03 36.14 -12.85
CA PRO A 87 -19.46 36.07 -14.24
C PRO A 87 -20.70 36.94 -14.46
N LEU A 88 -20.64 37.75 -15.51
CA LEU A 88 -21.72 38.59 -15.98
C LEU A 88 -22.39 37.96 -17.19
N TYR A 89 -23.71 37.99 -17.21
CA TYR A 89 -24.51 37.55 -18.35
C TYR A 89 -25.42 38.68 -18.80
N ARG A 90 -25.43 38.97 -20.10
CA ARG A 90 -26.44 39.83 -20.72
C ARG A 90 -27.67 38.97 -20.97
N VAL A 91 -28.79 39.39 -20.40
CA VAL A 91 -30.07 38.70 -20.53
C VAL A 91 -31.03 39.62 -21.26
N ARG A 92 -31.60 39.14 -22.37
CA ARG A 92 -32.66 39.83 -23.11
C ARG A 92 -33.93 39.03 -23.04
N ILE A 93 -35.02 39.62 -22.57
CA ILE A 93 -36.31 38.93 -22.48
C ILE A 93 -36.92 38.79 -23.87
N GLY A 94 -37.29 37.58 -24.26
CA GLY A 94 -37.97 37.28 -25.52
C GLY A 94 -39.50 37.33 -25.41
N PRO A 95 -40.24 37.07 -26.51
CA PRO A 95 -41.69 36.95 -26.49
C PRO A 95 -42.17 35.86 -25.51
N GLY A 96 -43.06 36.21 -24.59
CA GLY A 96 -43.56 35.28 -23.55
C GLY A 96 -42.54 34.96 -22.45
N GLY A 97 -41.38 35.60 -22.48
CA GLY A 97 -40.32 35.46 -21.49
C GLY A 97 -40.60 36.16 -20.18
N SER A 98 -39.83 35.78 -19.17
CA SER A 98 -39.79 36.46 -17.86
C SER A 98 -38.46 36.17 -17.15
N PRO A 99 -38.08 36.99 -16.16
CA PRO A 99 -36.95 36.68 -15.27
C PRO A 99 -37.06 35.29 -14.62
N ALA A 100 -38.28 34.84 -14.31
CA ALA A 100 -38.53 33.50 -13.78
C ALA A 100 -38.20 32.39 -14.79
N ALA A 101 -38.50 32.59 -16.08
CA ALA A 101 -38.13 31.62 -17.13
C ALA A 101 -36.60 31.50 -17.27
N VAL A 102 -35.89 32.63 -17.20
CA VAL A 102 -34.41 32.65 -17.19
C VAL A 102 -33.89 31.86 -15.99
N ALA A 103 -34.40 32.12 -14.78
CA ALA A 103 -33.99 31.42 -13.57
C ALA A 103 -34.22 29.90 -13.65
N LEU A 104 -35.40 29.46 -14.09
CA LEU A 104 -35.76 28.03 -14.13
C LEU A 104 -35.03 27.23 -15.22
N MET A 105 -34.55 27.91 -16.28
CA MET A 105 -33.85 27.28 -17.40
C MET A 105 -32.32 27.35 -17.26
N LYS A 106 -31.78 28.47 -16.76
CA LYS A 106 -30.32 28.69 -16.69
C LYS A 106 -29.73 28.45 -15.31
N LEU A 107 -30.53 28.36 -14.25
CA LEU A 107 -30.06 28.03 -12.89
C LEU A 107 -30.68 26.72 -12.41
N THR A 108 -29.95 25.99 -11.57
CA THR A 108 -30.45 24.73 -11.01
C THR A 108 -31.44 24.98 -9.86
N PRO A 109 -32.33 24.04 -9.52
CA PRO A 109 -33.20 24.13 -8.35
C PRO A 109 -32.47 24.21 -7.00
N LEU A 110 -31.15 23.98 -7.00
CA LEU A 110 -30.28 24.04 -5.83
C LEU A 110 -29.64 25.42 -5.65
N PHE A 111 -29.80 26.32 -6.62
CA PHE A 111 -29.22 27.66 -6.55
C PHE A 111 -29.82 28.44 -5.38
N SER A 112 -28.94 29.00 -4.56
CA SER A 112 -29.29 30.02 -3.58
C SER A 112 -28.12 30.98 -3.41
N ALA A 113 -28.44 32.28 -3.35
CA ALA A 113 -27.45 33.33 -3.12
C ALA A 113 -28.09 34.43 -2.27
N ASN A 114 -27.41 34.87 -1.21
CA ASN A 114 -27.89 35.91 -0.30
C ASN A 114 -29.28 35.62 0.30
N GLY A 115 -29.58 34.35 0.59
CA GLY A 115 -30.87 33.92 1.11
C GLY A 115 -32.03 33.94 0.10
N ARG A 116 -31.73 34.17 -1.18
CA ARG A 116 -32.70 34.18 -2.28
C ARG A 116 -32.58 32.90 -3.10
N ASP A 117 -33.70 32.40 -3.58
CA ASP A 117 -33.70 31.34 -4.60
C ASP A 117 -33.40 31.90 -6.00
N ALA A 118 -33.32 31.02 -7.00
CA ALA A 118 -33.03 31.42 -8.38
C ALA A 118 -34.03 32.45 -8.94
N VAL A 119 -35.32 32.26 -8.68
CA VAL A 119 -36.38 33.11 -9.25
C VAL A 119 -36.34 34.49 -8.62
N GLN A 120 -36.20 34.57 -7.30
CA GLN A 120 -36.05 35.82 -6.56
C GLN A 120 -34.79 36.56 -6.98
N TYR A 121 -33.65 35.86 -7.05
CA TYR A 121 -32.36 36.46 -7.39
C TYR A 121 -32.37 37.11 -8.78
N VAL A 122 -32.87 36.40 -9.79
CA VAL A 122 -32.94 36.92 -11.18
C VAL A 122 -33.99 38.02 -11.31
N SER A 123 -35.13 37.89 -10.62
CA SER A 123 -36.18 38.93 -10.64
C SER A 123 -35.70 40.22 -9.99
N ASP A 124 -34.99 40.15 -8.87
CA ASP A 124 -34.43 41.32 -8.20
C ASP A 124 -33.43 42.05 -9.09
N ALA A 125 -32.53 41.31 -9.77
CA ALA A 125 -31.58 41.90 -10.72
C ALA A 125 -32.31 42.63 -11.86
N TYR A 126 -33.37 42.02 -12.40
CA TYR A 126 -34.20 42.63 -13.45
C TYR A 126 -34.92 43.90 -12.98
N PHE A 127 -35.58 43.87 -11.81
CA PHE A 127 -36.32 45.04 -11.30
C PHE A 127 -35.40 46.13 -10.77
N GLN A 128 -34.15 45.79 -10.42
CA GLN A 128 -33.13 46.79 -10.11
C GLN A 128 -32.69 47.57 -11.35
N SER A 129 -32.59 46.91 -12.51
CA SER A 129 -32.25 47.59 -13.77
C SER A 129 -33.45 48.29 -14.43
N HIS A 130 -34.67 47.84 -14.12
CA HIS A 130 -35.93 48.38 -14.64
C HIS A 130 -36.90 48.73 -13.49
N PRO A 131 -36.61 49.77 -12.68
CA PRO A 131 -37.43 50.13 -11.52
C PRO A 131 -38.86 50.58 -11.89
N GLU A 132 -39.10 50.95 -13.14
CA GLU A 132 -40.42 51.31 -13.68
C GLU A 132 -41.29 50.11 -14.06
N ARG A 133 -40.74 48.89 -14.05
CA ARG A 133 -41.44 47.66 -14.40
C ARG A 133 -42.03 46.98 -13.17
N SER A 134 -43.08 46.22 -13.40
CA SER A 134 -43.72 45.30 -12.45
C SER A 134 -43.88 43.92 -13.12
N PRO A 135 -44.18 42.84 -12.38
CA PRO A 135 -44.34 41.51 -12.97
C PRO A 135 -45.33 41.42 -14.13
N SER A 136 -46.36 42.26 -14.18
CA SER A 136 -47.36 42.29 -15.26
C SER A 136 -47.01 43.21 -16.43
N THR A 137 -45.92 43.98 -16.34
CA THR A 137 -45.54 44.97 -17.36
C THR A 137 -44.19 44.67 -18.02
N ILE A 138 -43.59 43.52 -17.74
CA ILE A 138 -42.36 43.03 -18.42
C ILE A 138 -42.62 42.99 -19.93
N GLN A 139 -41.68 43.50 -20.73
CA GLN A 139 -41.80 43.54 -22.18
C GLN A 139 -40.71 42.70 -22.86
N PRO A 140 -41.03 42.07 -24.01
CA PRO A 140 -40.00 41.53 -24.90
C PRO A 140 -39.03 42.64 -25.34
N GLY A 141 -37.73 42.33 -25.32
CA GLY A 141 -36.65 43.26 -25.61
C GLY A 141 -36.07 43.95 -24.38
N ASP A 142 -36.66 43.82 -23.20
CA ASP A 142 -36.04 44.33 -21.96
C ASP A 142 -34.71 43.59 -21.73
N GLU A 143 -33.63 44.34 -21.48
CA GLU A 143 -32.27 43.84 -21.35
C GLU A 143 -31.67 44.20 -19.99
N PHE A 144 -31.02 43.26 -19.32
CA PHE A 144 -30.34 43.51 -18.06
C PHE A 144 -29.06 42.69 -17.92
N ILE A 145 -28.19 43.12 -17.01
CA ILE A 145 -26.98 42.39 -16.66
C ILE A 145 -27.23 41.58 -15.39
N LEU A 146 -27.01 40.28 -15.47
CA LEU A 146 -27.08 39.36 -14.34
C LEU A 146 -25.67 39.00 -13.89
N ALA A 147 -25.30 39.43 -12.68
CA ALA A 147 -24.07 39.03 -12.01
C ALA A 147 -24.32 37.79 -11.15
N LEU A 148 -23.64 36.69 -11.44
CA LEU A 148 -23.76 35.43 -10.70
C LEU A 148 -22.53 35.19 -9.82
N PRO A 149 -22.66 34.53 -8.64
CA PRO A 149 -21.50 34.07 -7.88
C PRO A 149 -20.54 33.21 -8.74
N PRO A 150 -19.22 33.23 -8.49
CA PRO A 150 -18.22 32.58 -9.35
C PRO A 150 -18.38 31.06 -9.46
N ASP A 151 -18.92 30.41 -8.43
CA ASP A 151 -19.14 28.95 -8.41
C ASP A 151 -20.54 28.53 -8.85
N THR A 152 -21.31 29.44 -9.48
CA THR A 152 -22.67 29.15 -9.92
C THR A 152 -22.69 28.09 -11.02
N PHE A 153 -23.51 27.05 -10.81
CA PHE A 153 -23.82 26.07 -11.86
C PHE A 153 -24.80 26.69 -12.86
N VAL A 154 -24.26 27.32 -13.91
CA VAL A 154 -25.05 27.86 -15.02
C VAL A 154 -25.35 26.75 -16.01
N VAL A 155 -26.63 26.44 -16.18
CA VAL A 155 -27.14 25.33 -17.00
C VAL A 155 -27.00 25.67 -18.48
N ARG A 156 -26.22 24.85 -19.19
CA ARG A 156 -26.11 24.86 -20.64
C ARG A 156 -27.16 23.96 -21.29
N TRP A 157 -27.40 22.81 -20.68
CA TRP A 157 -28.29 21.77 -21.18
C TRP A 157 -28.94 21.01 -20.02
N SER A 158 -30.20 20.59 -20.18
CA SER A 158 -30.85 19.71 -19.22
C SER A 158 -31.78 18.69 -19.88
N GLU A 159 -31.91 17.53 -19.26
CA GLU A 159 -32.83 16.47 -19.67
C GLU A 159 -33.46 15.84 -18.43
N GLU A 160 -34.75 15.56 -18.51
CA GLU A 160 -35.44 14.71 -17.53
C GLU A 160 -35.68 13.34 -18.14
N ARG A 161 -35.29 12.29 -17.41
CA ARG A 161 -35.50 10.90 -17.82
C ARG A 161 -35.89 10.03 -16.64
N GLN A 162 -36.40 8.85 -16.95
CA GLN A 162 -36.73 7.83 -15.96
C GLN A 162 -35.61 6.79 -15.92
N GLU A 163 -35.03 6.55 -14.75
CA GLU A 163 -34.05 5.50 -14.51
C GLU A 163 -34.60 4.47 -13.51
N ASN A 164 -34.10 3.25 -13.54
CA ASN A 164 -34.54 2.17 -12.65
C ASN A 164 -33.45 1.81 -11.65
N PHE A 165 -33.67 2.12 -10.37
CA PHE A 165 -32.78 1.76 -9.25
C PHE A 165 -33.39 0.65 -8.38
N GLY A 166 -34.14 -0.26 -9.00
CA GLY A 166 -35.04 -1.21 -8.32
C GLY A 166 -36.48 -0.70 -8.21
N HIS A 167 -36.67 0.61 -8.43
CA HIS A 167 -37.96 1.23 -8.72
C HIS A 167 -37.76 2.35 -9.75
N PRO A 168 -38.79 2.68 -10.55
CA PRO A 168 -38.72 3.80 -11.48
C PRO A 168 -38.52 5.12 -10.72
N THR A 169 -37.48 5.87 -11.09
CA THR A 169 -37.06 7.12 -10.45
C THR A 169 -36.85 8.18 -11.53
N ARG A 170 -37.45 9.35 -11.35
CA ARG A 170 -37.16 10.49 -12.23
C ARG A 170 -35.80 11.08 -11.87
N VAL A 171 -35.01 11.35 -12.89
CA VAL A 171 -33.69 11.97 -12.79
C VAL A 171 -33.67 13.14 -13.75
N ARG A 172 -33.28 14.31 -13.25
CA ARG A 172 -33.00 15.47 -14.09
C ARG A 172 -31.50 15.70 -14.15
N GLU A 173 -30.91 15.51 -15.31
CA GLU A 173 -29.51 15.81 -15.56
C GLU A 173 -29.37 17.23 -16.06
N TYR A 174 -28.41 17.96 -15.50
CA TYR A 174 -27.98 19.27 -15.95
C TYR A 174 -26.51 19.20 -16.33
N VAL A 175 -26.14 19.84 -17.42
CA VAL A 175 -24.75 20.07 -17.81
C VAL A 175 -24.50 21.57 -17.77
N SER A 176 -23.45 21.99 -17.09
CA SER A 176 -23.10 23.41 -16.98
C SER A 176 -22.35 23.93 -18.22
N GLU A 177 -22.21 25.25 -18.33
CA GLU A 177 -21.33 25.87 -19.34
C GLU A 177 -19.87 25.40 -19.23
N ARG A 178 -19.42 24.98 -18.04
CA ARG A 178 -18.07 24.45 -17.82
C ARG A 178 -17.95 22.94 -18.10
N GLY A 179 -19.06 22.27 -18.38
CA GLY A 179 -19.12 20.82 -18.54
C GLY A 179 -19.37 20.02 -17.27
N ASP A 180 -19.48 20.68 -16.11
CA ASP A 180 -19.89 20.01 -14.86
C ASP A 180 -21.25 19.35 -15.06
N ARG A 181 -21.45 18.16 -14.50
CA ARG A 181 -22.70 17.40 -14.59
C ARG A 181 -23.35 17.29 -13.23
N LEU A 182 -24.59 17.73 -13.13
CA LEU A 182 -25.42 17.61 -11.93
C LEU A 182 -26.60 16.67 -12.24
N ARG A 183 -26.71 15.58 -11.49
CA ARG A 183 -27.88 14.69 -11.54
C ARG A 183 -28.74 14.96 -10.32
N PHE A 184 -29.92 15.50 -10.53
CA PHE A 184 -30.88 15.85 -9.48
C PHE A 184 -32.02 14.83 -9.43
N TYR A 185 -32.42 14.43 -8.22
CA TYR A 185 -33.47 13.45 -7.99
C TYR A 185 -34.69 14.14 -7.38
N PRO A 186 -35.68 14.57 -8.20
CA PRO A 186 -36.84 15.32 -7.72
C PRO A 186 -37.86 14.46 -6.95
N VAL A 187 -37.78 13.12 -7.05
CA VAL A 187 -38.74 12.23 -6.40
C VAL A 187 -38.45 12.16 -4.90
N GLN A 188 -39.45 12.45 -4.09
CA GLN A 188 -39.37 12.24 -2.65
C GLN A 188 -40.33 11.12 -2.21
N PRO A 189 -39.89 10.24 -1.29
CA PRO A 189 -38.56 10.18 -0.72
C PRO A 189 -37.57 9.38 -1.60
N PHE A 190 -36.35 9.89 -1.79
CA PHE A 190 -35.25 9.17 -2.43
C PHE A 190 -33.96 9.39 -1.64
N PRO A 191 -33.06 8.39 -1.48
CA PRO A 191 -31.90 8.51 -0.59
C PRO A 191 -30.90 9.61 -0.96
N VAL A 192 -30.82 9.96 -2.25
CA VAL A 192 -29.85 10.91 -2.79
C VAL A 192 -30.59 12.15 -3.30
N ARG A 193 -30.17 13.34 -2.90
CA ARG A 193 -30.74 14.58 -3.41
C ARG A 193 -30.15 14.96 -4.77
N TYR A 194 -28.82 14.91 -4.87
CA TYR A 194 -28.11 15.13 -6.13
C TYR A 194 -26.72 14.51 -6.16
N GLU A 195 -26.16 14.38 -7.36
CA GLU A 195 -24.77 14.01 -7.63
C GLU A 195 -24.13 15.07 -8.51
N LEU A 196 -22.97 15.59 -8.12
CA LEU A 196 -22.19 16.54 -8.89
C LEU A 196 -20.86 15.91 -9.34
N THR A 197 -20.65 15.82 -10.64
CA THR A 197 -19.38 15.44 -11.27
C THR A 197 -18.78 16.68 -11.93
N LEU A 198 -17.56 17.04 -11.55
CA LEU A 198 -16.89 18.19 -12.14
C LEU A 198 -16.23 17.81 -13.46
N ALA A 199 -16.21 18.74 -14.41
CA ALA A 199 -15.63 18.51 -15.73
C ALA A 199 -14.14 18.15 -15.67
N ASP A 200 -13.41 18.75 -14.71
CA ASP A 200 -11.97 18.55 -14.50
C ASP A 200 -11.62 17.20 -13.85
N ARG A 201 -12.62 16.50 -13.32
CA ARG A 201 -12.47 15.23 -12.59
C ARG A 201 -13.55 14.23 -13.02
N PRO A 202 -13.53 13.79 -14.29
CA PRO A 202 -14.47 12.80 -14.76
C PRO A 202 -14.34 11.51 -13.93
N GLY A 203 -15.47 10.91 -13.59
CA GLY A 203 -15.53 9.70 -12.76
C GLY A 203 -15.53 9.96 -11.26
N ALA A 204 -15.13 11.14 -10.77
CA ALA A 204 -15.29 11.51 -9.37
C ALA A 204 -16.56 12.34 -9.16
N SER A 205 -17.41 11.93 -8.23
CA SER A 205 -18.67 12.62 -7.92
C SER A 205 -18.74 13.01 -6.45
N THR A 206 -19.36 14.16 -6.16
CA THR A 206 -19.86 14.50 -4.83
C THR A 206 -21.34 14.18 -4.78
N ILE A 207 -21.74 13.29 -3.87
CA ILE A 207 -23.12 12.89 -3.63
C ILE A 207 -23.63 13.66 -2.41
N GLN A 208 -24.75 14.34 -2.58
CA GLN A 208 -25.51 14.93 -1.49
C GLN A 208 -26.69 14.01 -1.18
N PHE A 209 -26.77 13.49 0.04
CA PHE A 209 -27.91 12.70 0.48
C PHE A 209 -29.10 13.57 0.87
N ASP A 210 -30.28 12.99 0.80
CA ASP A 210 -31.51 13.64 1.23
C ASP A 210 -31.58 13.70 2.78
N PRO A 211 -32.10 14.79 3.38
CA PRO A 211 -32.28 14.89 4.84
C PRO A 211 -33.14 13.78 5.46
N ASP A 212 -33.99 13.12 4.66
CA ASP A 212 -34.83 12.00 5.08
C ASP A 212 -34.11 10.64 5.01
N LEU A 213 -32.83 10.58 4.60
CA LEU A 213 -32.05 9.34 4.56
C LEU A 213 -32.14 8.50 5.87
N PRO A 214 -32.01 9.07 7.09
CA PRO A 214 -32.18 8.30 8.33
C PRO A 214 -33.57 7.64 8.42
N TYR A 215 -34.64 8.35 8.07
CA TYR A 215 -35.98 7.79 8.04
C TYR A 215 -36.09 6.64 7.04
N LEU A 216 -35.48 6.76 5.86
CA LEU A 216 -35.48 5.70 4.85
C LEU A 216 -34.73 4.46 5.31
N LEU A 217 -33.64 4.64 6.07
CA LEU A 217 -32.86 3.55 6.66
C LEU A 217 -33.63 2.86 7.79
N THR A 218 -34.20 3.61 8.73
CA THR A 218 -34.95 3.05 9.88
C THR A 218 -36.21 2.33 9.46
N THR A 219 -36.90 2.80 8.41
CA THR A 219 -38.12 2.16 7.89
C THR A 219 -37.85 1.00 6.92
N GLY A 220 -36.58 0.73 6.58
CA GLY A 220 -36.20 -0.31 5.61
C GLY A 220 -36.60 -0.01 4.17
N ARG A 221 -36.98 1.23 3.85
CA ARG A 221 -37.24 1.68 2.46
C ARG A 221 -35.95 1.66 1.64
N THR A 222 -34.82 1.94 2.29
CA THR A 222 -33.48 1.65 1.79
C THR A 222 -32.69 0.89 2.86
N ASP A 223 -31.58 0.28 2.46
CA ASP A 223 -30.64 -0.39 3.34
C ASP A 223 -29.20 -0.07 2.87
N ALA A 224 -28.20 -0.45 3.67
CA ALA A 224 -26.80 -0.18 3.33
C ALA A 224 -26.40 -0.78 1.98
N TYR A 225 -26.94 -1.95 1.60
CA TYR A 225 -26.56 -2.63 0.36
C TYR A 225 -27.15 -1.93 -0.87
N ARG A 226 -28.44 -1.59 -0.84
CA ARG A 226 -29.11 -0.79 -1.87
C ARG A 226 -28.44 0.57 -2.04
N LEU A 227 -28.09 1.21 -0.91
CA LEU A 227 -27.38 2.48 -0.92
C LEU A 227 -25.99 2.34 -1.54
N THR A 228 -25.26 1.26 -1.23
CA THR A 228 -23.94 0.98 -1.82
C THR A 228 -24.04 0.86 -3.35
N ARG A 229 -25.03 0.09 -3.86
CA ARG A 229 -25.28 -0.05 -5.30
C ARG A 229 -25.60 1.29 -5.97
N LEU A 230 -26.38 2.14 -5.30
CA LEU A 230 -26.72 3.47 -5.79
C LEU A 230 -25.49 4.40 -5.82
N ILE A 231 -24.70 4.40 -4.75
CA ILE A 231 -23.49 5.23 -4.59
C ILE A 231 -22.44 4.87 -5.64
N TYR A 232 -22.10 3.59 -5.78
CA TYR A 232 -20.97 3.15 -6.62
C TYR A 232 -21.40 2.70 -8.02
N ARG A 233 -22.71 2.62 -8.29
CA ARG A 233 -23.28 2.19 -9.58
C ARG A 233 -22.80 0.82 -10.07
N VAL A 234 -22.51 -0.07 -9.12
CA VAL A 234 -22.16 -1.47 -9.39
C VAL A 234 -23.26 -2.40 -8.92
N ALA A 235 -23.53 -3.44 -9.71
CA ALA A 235 -24.58 -4.40 -9.40
C ALA A 235 -24.25 -5.21 -8.13
N ASN A 236 -22.98 -5.63 -8.01
CA ASN A 236 -22.46 -6.41 -6.90
C ASN A 236 -21.28 -5.63 -6.29
N PRO A 237 -21.54 -4.71 -5.33
CA PRO A 237 -20.47 -3.96 -4.70
C PRO A 237 -19.55 -4.91 -3.92
N ASP A 238 -18.29 -4.50 -3.80
CA ASP A 238 -17.36 -5.22 -2.96
C ASP A 238 -17.51 -4.87 -1.48
N ILE A 239 -16.74 -5.58 -0.68
CA ILE A 239 -16.77 -5.49 0.76
C ILE A 239 -16.26 -4.15 1.31
N PHE A 240 -15.31 -3.49 0.64
CA PHE A 240 -14.79 -2.18 1.03
C PHE A 240 -15.81 -1.08 0.74
N GLN A 241 -16.46 -1.14 -0.42
CA GLN A 241 -17.56 -0.26 -0.81
C GLN A 241 -18.74 -0.40 0.17
N PHE A 242 -19.09 -1.64 0.51
CA PHE A 242 -20.17 -1.92 1.44
C PHE A 242 -19.84 -1.42 2.86
N GLU A 243 -18.64 -1.69 3.38
CA GLU A 243 -18.21 -1.24 4.70
C GLU A 243 -18.12 0.30 4.79
N ALA A 244 -17.60 0.97 3.75
CA ALA A 244 -17.62 2.43 3.67
C ALA A 244 -19.06 2.99 3.76
N THR A 245 -20.01 2.30 3.13
CA THR A 245 -21.43 2.68 3.18
C THR A 245 -22.05 2.37 4.54
N GLN A 246 -21.67 1.29 5.21
CA GLN A 246 -22.12 1.01 6.57
C GLN A 246 -21.67 2.11 7.54
N ARG A 247 -20.42 2.59 7.42
CA ARG A 247 -19.93 3.73 8.21
C ARG A 247 -20.72 5.00 7.96
N LEU A 248 -21.02 5.30 6.69
CA LEU A 248 -21.89 6.41 6.33
C LEU A 248 -23.25 6.25 7.01
N VAL A 249 -23.91 5.09 6.85
CA VAL A 249 -25.22 4.78 7.45
C VAL A 249 -25.20 4.96 8.97
N ALA A 250 -24.15 4.50 9.64
CA ALA A 250 -23.99 4.65 11.09
C ALA A 250 -23.78 6.11 11.54
N SER A 251 -23.30 6.99 10.65
CA SER A 251 -23.03 8.40 10.95
C SER A 251 -24.21 9.34 10.66
N VAL A 252 -25.21 8.88 9.90
CA VAL A 252 -26.35 9.68 9.42
C VAL A 252 -27.28 10.07 10.58
N ARG A 253 -27.71 11.33 10.64
CA ARG A 253 -28.59 11.88 11.70
C ARG A 253 -29.84 12.56 11.12
N PRO A 254 -30.98 12.54 11.82
CA PRO A 254 -32.21 13.23 11.40
C PRO A 254 -32.00 14.71 11.08
N GLY A 255 -32.45 15.14 9.89
CA GLY A 255 -32.38 16.54 9.44
C GLY A 255 -31.01 16.97 8.90
N GLU A 256 -29.98 16.13 9.01
CA GLU A 256 -28.68 16.37 8.38
C GLU A 256 -28.67 15.80 6.95
N ALA A 257 -28.05 16.54 6.03
CA ALA A 257 -27.84 16.12 4.66
C ALA A 257 -26.35 15.80 4.47
N PRO A 258 -25.91 14.55 4.69
CA PRO A 258 -24.49 14.22 4.57
C PRO A 258 -24.03 14.32 3.12
N THR A 259 -22.72 14.53 2.94
CA THR A 259 -22.06 14.50 1.64
C THR A 259 -21.04 13.38 1.60
N LEU A 260 -20.89 12.75 0.43
CA LEU A 260 -19.88 11.73 0.19
C LEU A 260 -19.18 12.02 -1.14
N ARG A 261 -17.84 12.03 -1.12
CA ARG A 261 -17.04 12.01 -2.34
C ARG A 261 -16.79 10.57 -2.75
N VAL A 262 -17.02 10.28 -4.02
CA VAL A 262 -16.93 8.93 -4.58
C VAL A 262 -16.09 8.97 -5.84
N ASP A 263 -15.09 8.12 -5.90
CA ASP A 263 -14.37 7.82 -7.13
C ASP A 263 -15.04 6.62 -7.82
N ARG A 264 -15.50 6.79 -9.06
CA ARG A 264 -16.11 5.76 -9.90
C ARG A 264 -15.27 5.45 -11.13
N THR A 265 -14.00 5.89 -11.16
CA THR A 265 -13.04 5.49 -12.21
C THR A 265 -12.71 4.00 -12.14
N ARG A 266 -12.97 3.36 -10.98
CA ARG A 266 -12.84 1.92 -10.76
C ARG A 266 -14.19 1.33 -10.38
N ALA A 267 -14.49 0.13 -10.87
CA ALA A 267 -15.72 -0.57 -10.51
C ALA A 267 -15.72 -1.00 -9.04
N HIS A 268 -14.59 -1.51 -8.57
CA HIS A 268 -14.41 -1.99 -7.20
C HIS A 268 -13.30 -1.21 -6.48
N PHE A 269 -13.42 -1.04 -5.17
CA PHE A 269 -12.39 -0.49 -4.30
C PHE A 269 -11.38 -1.55 -3.88
N ASP A 270 -11.77 -2.82 -3.88
CA ASP A 270 -10.85 -3.94 -3.72
C ASP A 270 -9.97 -4.10 -4.98
N PRO A 271 -8.66 -3.82 -4.91
CA PRO A 271 -7.77 -3.96 -6.06
C PRO A 271 -7.67 -5.41 -6.55
N VAL A 272 -7.74 -6.39 -5.65
CA VAL A 272 -7.71 -7.82 -6.01
C VAL A 272 -8.93 -8.16 -6.85
N ARG A 273 -10.12 -7.72 -6.43
CA ARG A 273 -11.37 -8.00 -7.17
C ARG A 273 -11.39 -7.42 -8.57
N ASN A 274 -10.81 -6.23 -8.78
CA ASN A 274 -10.64 -5.67 -10.12
C ASN A 274 -9.66 -6.49 -10.98
N ALA A 275 -8.66 -7.11 -10.36
CA ALA A 275 -7.65 -7.91 -11.04
C ALA A 275 -8.12 -9.33 -11.36
N LEU A 276 -8.97 -9.95 -10.54
CA LEU A 276 -9.39 -11.36 -10.68
C LEU A 276 -9.80 -11.78 -12.11
N PRO A 277 -10.59 -11.01 -12.88
CA PRO A 277 -10.95 -11.39 -14.25
C PRO A 277 -9.77 -11.52 -15.21
N ASN A 278 -8.63 -10.92 -14.88
CA ASN A 278 -7.40 -10.91 -15.67
C ASN A 278 -6.33 -11.87 -15.12
N ALA A 279 -6.66 -12.72 -14.14
CA ALA A 279 -5.72 -13.71 -13.63
C ALA A 279 -5.31 -14.69 -14.76
N VAL A 280 -4.01 -15.00 -14.84
CA VAL A 280 -3.44 -15.94 -15.81
C VAL A 280 -3.81 -17.38 -15.45
N GLN A 281 -3.87 -17.67 -14.15
CA GLN A 281 -4.21 -18.98 -13.60
C GLN A 281 -5.05 -18.80 -12.33
N ALA A 282 -5.96 -19.74 -12.10
CA ALA A 282 -6.74 -19.85 -10.88
C ALA A 282 -6.80 -21.33 -10.45
N GLU A 283 -6.43 -21.62 -9.20
CA GLU A 283 -6.41 -22.99 -8.66
C GLU A 283 -6.85 -23.03 -7.19
N PRO A 284 -7.52 -24.10 -6.73
CA PRO A 284 -7.86 -24.25 -5.33
C PRO A 284 -6.61 -24.50 -4.47
N VAL A 285 -6.55 -23.90 -3.28
CA VAL A 285 -5.45 -24.13 -2.34
C VAL A 285 -5.61 -25.50 -1.68
N SER A 286 -4.62 -26.38 -1.84
CA SER A 286 -4.71 -27.78 -1.37
C SER A 286 -4.54 -27.95 0.15
N ALA A 287 -4.10 -26.90 0.86
CA ALA A 287 -3.85 -26.96 2.29
C ALA A 287 -5.18 -26.99 3.08
N PRO A 288 -5.44 -27.99 3.95
CA PRO A 288 -6.75 -28.17 4.60
C PRO A 288 -7.25 -26.95 5.37
N GLU A 289 -6.35 -26.23 6.04
CA GLU A 289 -6.66 -25.02 6.81
C GLU A 289 -7.03 -23.80 5.95
N ARG A 290 -6.87 -23.91 4.63
CA ARG A 290 -7.15 -22.87 3.62
C ARG A 290 -7.90 -23.41 2.41
N ALA A 291 -8.58 -24.54 2.56
CA ALA A 291 -9.35 -25.14 1.48
C ALA A 291 -10.47 -24.22 0.96
N ASN A 292 -10.81 -23.15 1.70
CA ASN A 292 -11.72 -22.08 1.31
C ASN A 292 -11.11 -21.00 0.41
N LEU A 293 -9.80 -21.06 0.11
CA LEU A 293 -9.10 -20.07 -0.72
C LEU A 293 -8.85 -20.61 -2.14
N VAL A 294 -8.87 -19.69 -3.10
CA VAL A 294 -8.44 -19.92 -4.48
C VAL A 294 -7.20 -19.06 -4.74
N ARG A 295 -6.13 -19.66 -5.24
CA ARG A 295 -4.92 -18.96 -5.67
C ARG A 295 -5.11 -18.44 -7.09
N TYR A 296 -4.90 -17.14 -7.26
CA TYR A 296 -4.87 -16.45 -8.54
C TYR A 296 -3.45 -15.97 -8.81
N MET A 297 -3.00 -16.14 -10.05
CA MET A 297 -1.68 -15.68 -10.50
C MET A 297 -1.81 -14.61 -11.57
N PHE A 298 -0.90 -13.65 -11.55
CA PHE A 298 -0.95 -12.46 -12.41
C PHE A 298 0.34 -12.28 -13.20
N SER A 299 0.23 -11.62 -14.36
CA SER A 299 1.39 -11.31 -15.19
C SER A 299 2.03 -10.00 -14.74
N PRO A 300 3.39 -9.89 -14.70
CA PRO A 300 4.07 -8.62 -14.40
C PRO A 300 3.64 -7.48 -15.32
N ALA A 301 3.26 -7.80 -16.56
CA ALA A 301 2.83 -6.82 -17.56
C ALA A 301 1.53 -6.07 -17.18
N GLN A 302 0.79 -6.55 -16.18
CA GLN A 302 -0.46 -5.91 -15.73
C GLN A 302 -0.23 -4.74 -14.77
N GLY A 303 1.01 -4.51 -14.30
CA GLY A 303 1.33 -3.41 -13.39
C GLY A 303 0.66 -3.53 -12.02
N LEU A 304 0.25 -4.74 -11.62
CA LEU A 304 -0.35 -5.00 -10.31
C LEU A 304 0.74 -5.07 -9.23
N PRO A 305 0.46 -4.65 -7.98
CA PRO A 305 1.46 -4.68 -6.90
C PRO A 305 1.73 -6.10 -6.36
N PHE A 306 0.96 -7.10 -6.80
CA PHE A 306 1.08 -8.49 -6.39
C PHE A 306 1.24 -9.41 -7.61
N ALA A 307 2.04 -10.45 -7.42
CA ALA A 307 2.25 -11.54 -8.36
C ALA A 307 1.16 -12.60 -8.25
N MET A 308 0.72 -12.86 -7.02
CA MET A 308 -0.27 -13.88 -6.72
C MET A 308 -1.15 -13.44 -5.55
N VAL A 309 -2.37 -13.97 -5.50
CA VAL A 309 -3.28 -13.80 -4.38
C VAL A 309 -3.98 -15.11 -4.08
N GLU A 310 -3.88 -15.60 -2.85
CA GLU A 310 -4.78 -16.64 -2.33
C GLU A 310 -5.99 -15.94 -1.72
N ASP A 311 -7.14 -15.98 -2.40
CA ASP A 311 -8.32 -15.19 -2.03
C ASP A 311 -9.49 -16.10 -1.67
N GLY A 312 -10.09 -15.81 -0.51
CA GLY A 312 -11.33 -16.39 -0.06
C GLY A 312 -12.52 -15.47 -0.28
N LEU A 313 -12.35 -14.20 -0.65
CA LEU A 313 -13.47 -13.28 -0.81
C LEU A 313 -14.24 -13.50 -2.12
N GLY A 314 -13.54 -13.67 -3.24
CA GLY A 314 -14.12 -13.75 -4.56
C GLY A 314 -15.07 -12.57 -4.83
N THR A 315 -16.36 -12.88 -5.01
CA THR A 315 -17.42 -11.88 -5.26
C THR A 315 -18.20 -11.47 -4.01
N ARG A 316 -17.82 -11.96 -2.82
CA ARG A 316 -18.50 -11.63 -1.55
C ARG A 316 -18.50 -10.11 -1.30
N ASN A 317 -19.54 -9.66 -0.62
CA ASN A 317 -19.79 -8.27 -0.26
C ASN A 317 -19.84 -8.04 1.26
N THR A 318 -19.62 -9.09 2.06
CA THR A 318 -19.67 -9.07 3.52
C THR A 318 -18.64 -10.04 4.12
N LEU A 319 -18.19 -9.74 5.34
CA LEU A 319 -17.29 -10.59 6.12
C LEU A 319 -18.06 -11.67 6.91
N ASN A 320 -19.38 -11.53 7.05
CA ASN A 320 -20.16 -12.34 8.00
C ASN A 320 -20.12 -13.85 7.72
N ASP A 321 -19.93 -14.23 6.45
CA ASP A 321 -19.89 -15.63 6.02
C ASP A 321 -18.47 -16.21 6.04
N LEU A 322 -17.47 -15.41 6.43
CA LEU A 322 -16.10 -15.87 6.55
C LEU A 322 -15.91 -16.54 7.91
N PRO A 323 -15.19 -17.68 7.96
CA PRO A 323 -14.81 -18.27 9.23
C PRO A 323 -13.98 -17.29 10.07
N GLN A 324 -14.40 -17.05 11.31
CA GLN A 324 -13.60 -16.30 12.26
C GLN A 324 -12.34 -17.07 12.66
N SER A 325 -11.33 -16.32 13.10
CA SER A 325 -10.00 -16.82 13.43
C SER A 325 -9.31 -17.54 12.26
N GLN A 326 -9.60 -17.14 11.02
CA GLN A 326 -8.97 -17.69 9.81
C GLN A 326 -8.44 -16.61 8.88
N VAL A 327 -7.44 -17.01 8.09
CA VAL A 327 -6.95 -16.21 6.96
C VAL A 327 -8.00 -16.29 5.85
N PHE A 328 -8.38 -15.13 5.32
CA PHE A 328 -9.31 -15.06 4.20
C PHE A 328 -8.65 -14.52 2.92
N ARG A 329 -7.45 -13.95 3.02
CA ARG A 329 -6.66 -13.55 1.85
C ARG A 329 -5.16 -13.52 2.16
N ILE A 330 -4.33 -13.90 1.20
CA ILE A 330 -2.87 -13.69 1.22
C ILE A 330 -2.44 -13.07 -0.11
N GLU A 331 -1.78 -11.92 -0.08
CA GLU A 331 -1.17 -11.29 -1.24
C GLU A 331 0.34 -11.57 -1.25
N TYR A 332 0.86 -12.00 -2.39
CA TYR A 332 2.27 -12.22 -2.63
C TYR A 332 2.77 -11.13 -3.57
N GLY A 333 3.52 -10.16 -3.05
CA GLY A 333 4.08 -9.04 -3.78
C GLY A 333 5.17 -9.45 -4.77
N TRP A 334 5.34 -8.68 -5.85
CA TRP A 334 6.48 -8.84 -6.76
C TRP A 334 7.82 -8.58 -6.08
N GLU A 335 7.85 -7.89 -4.95
CA GLU A 335 9.06 -7.60 -4.17
C GLU A 335 9.33 -8.63 -3.06
N GLY A 336 8.55 -9.71 -3.02
CA GLY A 336 8.66 -10.71 -1.95
C GLY A 336 7.92 -10.35 -0.67
N VAL A 337 7.29 -9.16 -0.58
CA VAL A 337 6.42 -8.78 0.54
C VAL A 337 5.16 -9.63 0.54
N VAL A 338 4.83 -10.24 1.68
CA VAL A 338 3.61 -11.03 1.84
C VAL A 338 2.64 -10.30 2.77
N ARG A 339 1.39 -10.11 2.35
CA ARG A 339 0.33 -9.55 3.20
C ARG A 339 -0.70 -10.61 3.51
N VAL A 340 -0.94 -10.86 4.79
CA VAL A 340 -1.93 -11.82 5.27
C VAL A 340 -3.10 -11.07 5.87
N TYR A 341 -4.29 -11.29 5.32
CA TYR A 341 -5.55 -10.71 5.79
C TYR A 341 -6.30 -11.74 6.62
N TYR A 342 -6.58 -11.36 7.86
CA TYR A 342 -7.09 -12.26 8.88
C TYR A 342 -8.35 -11.69 9.51
N LEU A 343 -9.37 -12.54 9.66
CA LEU A 343 -10.58 -12.20 10.40
C LEU A 343 -10.44 -12.72 11.83
N THR A 344 -10.39 -11.80 12.79
CA THR A 344 -10.23 -12.14 14.21
C THR A 344 -11.45 -12.87 14.75
N GLY A 345 -11.26 -13.69 15.78
CA GLY A 345 -12.31 -14.39 16.49
C GLY A 345 -12.09 -14.40 18.00
N LEU A 346 -12.92 -15.17 18.72
CA LEU A 346 -12.97 -15.13 20.19
C LEU A 346 -11.66 -15.51 20.87
N ASN A 347 -10.88 -16.43 20.29
CA ASN A 347 -9.61 -16.87 20.87
C ASN A 347 -8.51 -15.79 20.80
N ASP A 348 -8.59 -14.91 19.80
CA ASP A 348 -7.63 -13.81 19.61
C ASP A 348 -7.84 -12.72 20.68
N ALA A 349 -9.09 -12.50 21.09
CA ALA A 349 -9.42 -11.59 22.18
C ALA A 349 -8.87 -12.02 23.55
N MET A 350 -8.62 -13.32 23.73
CA MET A 350 -8.06 -13.86 24.96
C MET A 350 -6.52 -13.90 24.95
N GLY A 351 -5.86 -13.40 23.89
CA GLY A 351 -4.41 -13.50 23.70
C GLY A 351 -3.91 -14.95 23.60
N ARG A 352 -4.81 -15.91 23.36
CA ARG A 352 -4.47 -17.35 23.31
C ARG A 352 -3.82 -17.75 22.00
N ARG A 353 -4.03 -16.95 20.96
CA ARG A 353 -3.43 -17.13 19.65
C ARG A 353 -2.66 -15.87 19.32
N ASP A 354 -1.39 -16.05 19.01
CA ASP A 354 -0.56 -14.98 18.49
C ASP A 354 -0.75 -14.93 16.95
N PRO A 355 -1.46 -13.93 16.40
CA PRO A 355 -1.62 -13.78 14.97
C PRO A 355 -0.29 -13.52 14.25
N TYR A 356 0.76 -13.06 14.93
CA TYR A 356 2.11 -12.90 14.37
C TYR A 356 2.77 -14.24 14.01
N MET A 357 2.25 -15.35 14.53
CA MET A 357 2.70 -16.69 14.19
C MET A 357 2.13 -17.23 12.87
N LEU A 358 1.31 -16.46 12.14
CA LEU A 358 0.83 -16.81 10.79
C LEU A 358 1.93 -16.75 9.70
N ARG A 359 3.19 -16.63 10.10
CA ARG A 359 4.34 -16.64 9.20
C ARG A 359 4.64 -18.05 8.70
N GLU A 360 4.69 -18.22 7.38
CA GLU A 360 4.90 -19.52 6.74
C GLU A 360 6.11 -19.51 5.81
N ASN A 361 7.29 -19.21 6.37
CA ASN A 361 8.54 -19.02 5.60
C ASN A 361 8.80 -20.14 4.58
N GLU A 362 8.73 -21.41 4.99
CA GLU A 362 9.04 -22.54 4.12
C GLU A 362 8.06 -22.64 2.94
N ARG A 363 6.75 -22.45 3.20
CA ARG A 363 5.73 -22.49 2.14
C ARG A 363 5.86 -21.30 1.20
N TRP A 364 6.05 -20.09 1.73
CA TRP A 364 6.19 -18.89 0.91
C TRP A 364 7.43 -18.98 0.02
N ALA A 365 8.56 -19.46 0.56
CA ALA A 365 9.77 -19.68 -0.21
C ALA A 365 9.53 -20.69 -1.35
N ALA A 366 8.89 -21.82 -1.04
CA ALA A 366 8.55 -22.82 -2.05
C ALA A 366 7.65 -22.28 -3.15
N LEU A 367 6.69 -21.39 -2.82
CA LEU A 367 5.83 -20.75 -3.82
C LEU A 367 6.58 -19.74 -4.69
N TYR A 368 7.41 -18.88 -4.10
CA TYR A 368 8.21 -17.94 -4.89
C TYR A 368 9.18 -18.66 -5.83
N GLU A 369 9.72 -19.81 -5.40
CA GLU A 369 10.59 -20.66 -6.20
C GLU A 369 9.83 -21.42 -7.29
N SER A 370 8.68 -22.05 -6.98
CA SER A 370 7.90 -22.83 -7.96
C SER A 370 7.35 -21.97 -9.09
N GLU A 371 6.88 -20.76 -8.75
CA GLU A 371 6.24 -19.89 -9.73
C GLU A 371 7.25 -19.00 -10.49
N GLY A 372 8.54 -19.05 -10.13
CA GLY A 372 9.58 -18.27 -10.80
C GLY A 372 9.29 -16.76 -10.84
N THR A 373 8.53 -16.25 -9.87
CA THR A 373 8.02 -14.86 -9.88
C THR A 373 9.12 -13.83 -9.65
N LEU A 374 10.26 -14.25 -9.10
CA LEU A 374 11.41 -13.43 -8.78
C LEU A 374 12.70 -14.09 -9.28
N ALA A 375 13.61 -13.29 -9.83
CA ALA A 375 14.96 -13.75 -10.19
C ALA A 375 15.78 -14.17 -8.96
N ASP A 376 15.48 -13.57 -7.81
CA ASP A 376 16.07 -13.88 -6.51
C ASP A 376 14.96 -14.00 -5.46
N PRO A 377 14.40 -15.21 -5.27
CA PRO A 377 13.25 -15.41 -4.38
C PRO A 377 13.64 -15.22 -2.90
N PRO A 378 12.76 -14.65 -2.06
CA PRO A 378 12.99 -14.60 -0.63
C PRO A 378 12.92 -15.99 -0.01
N VAL A 379 13.76 -16.23 1.00
CA VAL A 379 13.79 -17.49 1.76
C VAL A 379 13.42 -17.32 3.23
N LYS A 380 13.36 -16.07 3.72
CA LYS A 380 12.99 -15.76 5.11
C LYS A 380 12.32 -14.40 5.22
N TRP A 381 11.28 -14.32 6.03
CA TRP A 381 10.55 -13.10 6.33
C TRP A 381 10.71 -12.69 7.79
N GLY A 382 10.59 -11.39 8.03
CA GLY A 382 10.60 -10.77 9.35
C GLY A 382 9.40 -11.17 10.21
N GLN A 383 9.17 -10.42 11.29
CA GLN A 383 7.90 -10.51 12.00
C GLN A 383 6.81 -9.83 11.17
N GLY A 384 5.56 -10.28 11.34
CA GLY A 384 4.42 -9.66 10.65
C GLY A 384 4.07 -8.33 11.30
N GLU A 385 4.10 -7.25 10.53
CA GLU A 385 3.73 -5.92 10.98
C GLU A 385 2.21 -5.76 10.89
N PRO A 386 1.50 -5.59 12.02
CA PRO A 386 0.05 -5.49 12.05
C PRO A 386 -0.43 -4.10 11.64
N ALA A 387 -1.53 -4.05 10.89
CA ALA A 387 -2.23 -2.83 10.55
C ALA A 387 -3.75 -3.04 10.52
N ASP A 388 -4.48 -1.96 10.82
CA ASP A 388 -5.91 -1.90 10.54
C ASP A 388 -6.13 -1.82 9.02
N LEU A 389 -7.19 -2.46 8.52
CA LEU A 389 -7.59 -2.34 7.13
C LEU A 389 -8.66 -1.25 7.00
N GLU A 390 -8.39 -0.16 6.30
CA GLU A 390 -9.45 0.79 5.96
C GLU A 390 -10.36 0.22 4.86
N PRO A 391 -11.69 0.44 4.90
CA PRO A 391 -12.46 1.19 5.88
C PRO A 391 -13.06 0.28 6.98
N PHE A 392 -12.43 -0.82 7.36
CA PHE A 392 -12.93 -1.67 8.45
C PHE A 392 -12.59 -1.07 9.81
N PRO A 393 -13.46 -1.22 10.83
CA PRO A 393 -13.17 -0.76 12.18
C PRO A 393 -11.92 -1.43 12.72
N THR A 394 -11.18 -0.72 13.58
CA THR A 394 -9.91 -1.21 14.13
C THR A 394 -10.09 -2.58 14.80
N ALA A 395 -9.11 -3.45 14.58
CA ALA A 395 -9.04 -4.74 15.27
C ALA A 395 -8.52 -4.59 16.70
N ARG A 396 -7.93 -3.44 17.06
CA ARG A 396 -7.39 -3.17 18.39
C ARG A 396 -8.51 -2.98 19.41
N ASP A 397 -8.40 -3.58 20.58
CA ASP A 397 -9.30 -3.30 21.69
C ASP A 397 -9.10 -1.87 22.20
N PRO A 398 -10.08 -0.95 22.04
CA PRO A 398 -9.94 0.43 22.48
C PRO A 398 -9.78 0.56 24.00
N ASN A 399 -10.14 -0.46 24.77
CA ASN A 399 -10.05 -0.46 26.24
C ASN A 399 -8.67 -0.92 26.75
N GLN A 400 -7.85 -1.53 25.90
CA GLN A 400 -6.54 -2.09 26.27
C GLN A 400 -5.40 -1.40 25.52
N ARG A 401 -5.48 -0.06 25.43
CA ARG A 401 -4.44 0.74 24.80
C ARG A 401 -3.14 0.65 25.61
N SER A 402 -2.17 -0.05 25.06
CA SER A 402 -0.77 0.08 25.46
C SER A 402 -0.18 1.35 24.86
N ASP A 403 0.55 2.14 25.66
CA ASP A 403 1.34 3.28 25.15
C ASP A 403 2.54 2.82 24.31
N ASP A 404 2.89 1.53 24.39
CA ASP A 404 3.90 0.90 23.55
C ASP A 404 3.27 0.47 22.21
N PRO A 405 3.66 1.09 21.07
CA PRO A 405 3.11 0.76 19.75
C PRO A 405 3.42 -0.68 19.33
N SER A 406 4.47 -1.32 19.87
CA SER A 406 4.78 -2.72 19.57
C SER A 406 3.76 -3.70 20.16
N ARG A 407 2.94 -3.25 21.11
CA ARG A 407 1.89 -4.01 21.80
C ARG A 407 0.48 -3.55 21.45
N ALA A 408 0.34 -2.68 20.45
CA ALA A 408 -0.94 -2.06 20.10
C ALA A 408 -2.00 -3.09 19.63
N TYR A 409 -1.60 -4.33 19.35
CA TYR A 409 -2.44 -5.41 18.82
C TYR A 409 -2.39 -6.68 19.70
N ASP A 410 -1.91 -6.58 20.95
CA ASP A 410 -1.87 -7.71 21.90
C ASP A 410 -3.28 -8.26 22.21
N TYR A 411 -4.30 -7.39 22.13
CA TYR A 411 -5.70 -7.74 22.33
C TYR A 411 -6.53 -7.32 21.13
N LEU A 412 -7.15 -8.32 20.50
CA LEU A 412 -7.93 -8.13 19.29
C LEU A 412 -9.43 -8.25 19.56
N VAL A 413 -10.21 -7.33 18.99
CA VAL A 413 -11.67 -7.40 18.99
C VAL A 413 -12.11 -8.47 17.99
N PRO A 414 -12.95 -9.45 18.36
CA PRO A 414 -13.46 -10.47 17.45
C PRO A 414 -14.26 -9.89 16.28
N GLY A 415 -14.22 -10.56 15.12
CA GLY A 415 -14.95 -10.15 13.91
C GLY A 415 -14.38 -8.90 13.24
N ARG A 416 -13.13 -8.54 13.53
CA ARG A 416 -12.42 -7.42 12.90
C ARG A 416 -11.35 -7.93 11.96
N VAL A 417 -10.99 -7.08 10.99
CA VAL A 417 -9.94 -7.41 10.03
C VAL A 417 -8.63 -6.81 10.49
N ILE A 418 -7.59 -7.64 10.48
CA ILE A 418 -6.20 -7.22 10.65
C ILE A 418 -5.41 -7.64 9.40
N VAL A 419 -4.49 -6.79 8.99
CA VAL A 419 -3.51 -7.11 7.94
C VAL A 419 -2.15 -7.26 8.58
N LEU A 420 -1.46 -8.35 8.28
CA LEU A 420 -0.08 -8.60 8.70
C LEU A 420 0.83 -8.49 7.48
N THR A 421 1.79 -7.58 7.51
CA THR A 421 2.76 -7.38 6.44
C THR A 421 4.08 -8.03 6.81
N PHE A 422 4.54 -8.98 6.02
CA PHE A 422 5.79 -9.70 6.22
C PHE A 422 6.81 -9.23 5.18
N ASN A 423 7.82 -8.51 5.65
CA ASN A 423 8.91 -8.04 4.80
C ASN A 423 10.00 -9.13 4.65
N PRO A 424 10.55 -9.35 3.45
CA PRO A 424 11.64 -10.29 3.26
C PRO A 424 12.90 -9.80 3.99
N THR A 425 13.58 -10.71 4.67
CA THR A 425 14.81 -10.44 5.44
C THR A 425 16.03 -11.17 4.87
N ARG A 426 15.80 -12.20 4.04
CA ARG A 426 16.84 -12.98 3.41
C ARG A 426 16.36 -13.50 2.07
N PHE A 427 17.26 -13.49 1.08
CA PHE A 427 17.03 -13.94 -0.29
C PHE A 427 17.88 -15.16 -0.62
N GLN A 428 17.56 -15.84 -1.73
CA GLN A 428 18.29 -17.02 -2.18
C GLN A 428 19.75 -16.70 -2.51
N SER A 429 20.02 -15.52 -3.08
CA SER A 429 21.37 -15.00 -3.33
C SER A 429 22.20 -14.89 -2.05
N ASN A 430 21.61 -14.45 -0.93
CA ASN A 430 22.29 -14.40 0.36
C ASN A 430 22.68 -15.80 0.83
N THR A 431 21.80 -16.80 0.66
CA THR A 431 22.11 -18.19 1.02
C THR A 431 23.22 -18.76 0.15
N ARG A 432 23.21 -18.51 -1.17
CA ARG A 432 24.29 -18.92 -2.07
C ARG A 432 25.61 -18.25 -1.70
N ALA A 433 25.60 -16.95 -1.39
CA ALA A 433 26.79 -16.22 -0.98
C ALA A 433 27.37 -16.73 0.35
N GLU A 434 26.53 -17.13 1.31
CA GLU A 434 26.97 -17.76 2.55
C GLU A 434 27.60 -19.14 2.31
N GLU A 435 27.03 -19.95 1.41
CA GLU A 435 27.56 -21.27 1.04
C GLU A 435 28.90 -21.16 0.29
N GLU A 436 28.99 -20.23 -0.67
CA GLU A 436 30.23 -19.91 -1.38
C GLU A 436 31.32 -19.43 -0.41
N PHE A 437 30.96 -18.55 0.53
CA PHE A 437 31.86 -18.05 1.56
C PHE A 437 32.33 -19.17 2.50
N GLY A 438 31.43 -20.04 2.94
CA GLY A 438 31.76 -21.21 3.77
C GLY A 438 32.72 -22.16 3.07
N THR A 439 32.43 -22.48 1.80
CA THR A 439 33.30 -23.33 0.96
C THR A 439 34.70 -22.71 0.79
N LEU A 440 34.76 -21.39 0.61
CA LEU A 440 36.02 -20.67 0.50
C LEU A 440 36.81 -20.71 1.81
N LEU A 441 36.14 -20.52 2.96
CA LEU A 441 36.79 -20.61 4.27
C LEU A 441 37.29 -22.02 4.58
N ASP A 442 36.52 -23.06 4.24
CA ASP A 442 36.97 -24.44 4.38
C ASP A 442 38.19 -24.71 3.49
N GLY A 443 38.20 -24.20 2.25
CA GLY A 443 39.36 -24.29 1.36
C GLY A 443 40.59 -23.56 1.88
N ILE A 444 40.43 -22.37 2.47
CA ILE A 444 41.52 -21.64 3.14
C ILE A 444 42.01 -22.44 4.34
N ARG A 445 41.10 -22.90 5.21
CA ARG A 445 41.45 -23.69 6.39
C ARG A 445 42.26 -24.92 5.99
N ASP A 446 41.82 -25.66 4.99
CA ASP A 446 42.49 -26.89 4.57
C ASP A 446 43.83 -26.61 3.88
N ARG A 447 43.94 -25.53 3.11
CA ARG A 447 45.21 -25.10 2.51
C ARG A 447 46.24 -24.67 3.56
N TYR A 448 45.79 -23.98 4.62
CA TYR A 448 46.67 -23.46 5.67
C TYR A 448 46.84 -24.40 6.87
N ARG A 449 46.06 -25.48 6.95
CA ARG A 449 46.14 -26.49 8.01
C ARG A 449 47.56 -27.04 8.20
N PRO A 450 48.31 -27.43 7.15
CA PRO A 450 49.66 -27.98 7.34
C PRO A 450 50.62 -26.96 7.97
N TYR A 451 50.54 -25.69 7.57
CA TYR A 451 51.38 -24.63 8.13
C TYR A 451 51.00 -24.31 9.58
N ALA A 452 49.70 -24.38 9.91
CA ALA A 452 49.23 -24.21 11.28
C ALA A 452 49.68 -25.37 12.18
N GLU A 453 49.61 -26.60 11.67
CA GLU A 453 50.13 -27.80 12.35
C GLU A 453 51.66 -27.71 12.55
N GLU A 454 52.42 -27.32 11.52
CA GLU A 454 53.87 -27.10 11.61
C GLU A 454 54.24 -26.00 12.63
N ALA A 455 53.52 -24.88 12.62
CA ALA A 455 53.73 -23.82 13.60
C ALA A 455 53.40 -24.27 15.03
N MET A 456 52.34 -25.07 15.21
CA MET A 456 51.99 -25.64 16.52
C MET A 456 53.04 -26.64 17.00
N ASP A 457 53.58 -27.47 16.11
CA ASP A 457 54.69 -28.38 16.42
C ASP A 457 55.93 -27.61 16.86
N LEU A 458 56.28 -26.50 16.18
CA LEU A 458 57.39 -25.62 16.59
C LEU A 458 57.16 -24.99 17.97
N VAL A 459 55.94 -24.54 18.26
CA VAL A 459 55.59 -24.00 19.59
C VAL A 459 55.72 -25.06 20.67
N GLN A 460 55.26 -26.29 20.41
CA GLN A 460 55.40 -27.40 21.36
C GLN A 460 56.86 -27.77 21.60
N GLN A 461 57.68 -27.81 20.54
CA GLN A 461 59.12 -28.03 20.64
C GLN A 461 59.79 -26.94 21.49
N PHE A 462 59.44 -25.66 21.26
CA PHE A 462 59.97 -24.55 22.04
C PHE A 462 59.56 -24.63 23.52
N GLN A 463 58.30 -24.96 23.81
CA GLN A 463 57.82 -25.14 25.18
C GLN A 463 58.56 -26.27 25.90
N ALA A 464 58.85 -27.37 25.21
CA ALA A 464 59.65 -28.46 25.77
C ALA A 464 61.08 -28.01 26.12
N VAL A 465 61.71 -27.20 25.26
CA VAL A 465 63.04 -26.63 25.53
C VAL A 465 63.00 -25.68 26.74
N VAL A 466 61.99 -24.82 26.84
CA VAL A 466 61.83 -23.89 27.98
C VAL A 466 61.62 -24.66 29.29
N ALA A 467 60.83 -25.74 29.28
CA ALA A 467 60.62 -26.58 30.46
C ALA A 467 61.94 -27.21 30.93
N VAL A 468 62.75 -27.76 30.02
CA VAL A 468 64.08 -28.31 30.35
C VAL A 468 65.03 -27.22 30.87
N ALA A 469 65.00 -26.02 30.29
CA ALA A 469 65.80 -24.89 30.76
C ALA A 469 65.40 -24.45 32.17
N SER A 470 64.11 -24.46 32.50
CA SER A 470 63.62 -24.15 33.85
C SER A 470 64.06 -25.18 34.90
N GLU A 471 64.09 -26.47 34.54
CA GLU A 471 64.62 -27.53 35.43
C GLU A 471 66.13 -27.42 35.65
N LEU A 472 66.86 -26.82 34.70
CA LEU A 472 68.30 -26.56 34.82
C LEU A 472 68.61 -25.36 35.73
N ASP A 473 67.73 -24.36 35.80
CA ASP A 473 67.87 -23.18 36.65
C ASP A 473 67.64 -23.52 38.15
N ASP A 474 66.84 -24.55 38.44
CA ASP A 474 66.61 -25.08 39.79
C ASP A 474 67.76 -25.99 40.32
N ARG A 475 68.79 -26.27 39.51
CA ARG A 475 69.95 -27.07 39.96
C ARG A 475 71.03 -26.18 40.58
N PRO A 476 71.53 -26.50 41.79
CA PRO A 476 72.57 -25.71 42.43
C PRO A 476 73.87 -25.72 41.60
N ALA A 477 74.50 -24.55 41.51
CA ALA A 477 75.63 -24.23 40.65
C ALA A 477 76.91 -25.02 40.99
N GLU A 478 76.96 -26.29 40.60
CA GLU A 478 78.21 -27.03 40.42
C GLU A 478 78.30 -27.54 38.97
N ALA A 479 79.30 -27.00 38.27
CA ALA A 479 79.39 -26.95 36.82
C ALA A 479 79.59 -28.32 36.15
N SER A 480 78.88 -28.55 35.04
CA SER A 480 79.31 -29.46 33.97
C SER A 480 79.20 -28.74 32.61
N PRO A 481 80.33 -28.49 31.91
CA PRO A 481 80.34 -27.74 30.64
C PRO A 481 79.65 -28.44 29.46
N GLY A 482 79.18 -29.68 29.61
CA GLY A 482 78.68 -30.50 28.50
C GLY A 482 77.20 -30.31 28.13
N VAL A 483 76.39 -29.62 28.93
CA VAL A 483 74.93 -29.52 28.70
C VAL A 483 74.59 -28.49 27.61
N LEU A 484 75.35 -27.40 27.53
CA LEU A 484 75.16 -26.36 26.49
C LEU A 484 75.49 -26.88 25.08
N ASP A 485 76.46 -27.79 24.95
CA ASP A 485 76.81 -28.43 23.68
C ASP A 485 75.68 -29.37 23.17
N GLY A 486 74.96 -30.02 24.08
CA GLY A 486 73.81 -30.86 23.73
C GLY A 486 72.62 -30.05 23.20
N ILE A 487 72.35 -28.88 23.78
CA ILE A 487 71.28 -27.98 23.33
C ILE A 487 71.63 -27.35 21.99
N LEU A 488 72.89 -26.93 21.78
CA LEU A 488 73.34 -26.36 20.50
C LEU A 488 73.35 -27.39 19.35
N GLN A 489 73.62 -28.68 19.63
CA GLN A 489 73.48 -29.74 18.62
C GLN A 489 72.02 -30.00 18.21
N LEU A 490 71.07 -29.90 19.15
CA LEU A 490 69.63 -30.03 18.87
C LEU A 490 69.13 -28.95 17.90
N PHE A 491 69.63 -27.71 18.02
CA PHE A 491 69.30 -26.63 17.07
C PHE A 491 70.06 -26.74 15.74
N ALA A 492 71.26 -27.31 15.71
CA ALA A 492 72.04 -27.49 14.48
C ALA A 492 71.50 -28.61 13.57
N SER A 493 70.84 -29.63 14.13
CA SER A 493 70.26 -30.75 13.34
C SER A 493 68.86 -30.49 12.77
N GLY A 494 68.15 -29.44 13.22
CA GLY A 494 66.77 -29.12 12.78
C GLY A 494 66.67 -28.24 11.54
N GLY A 495 67.77 -27.64 11.05
CA GLY A 495 67.79 -26.66 9.95
C GLY A 495 67.87 -27.21 8.52
N GLY A 496 67.50 -28.48 8.31
CA GLY A 496 67.61 -29.17 7.01
C GLY A 496 66.55 -28.77 5.99
N ALA A 497 66.78 -27.67 5.28
CA ALA A 497 66.39 -27.37 3.89
C ALA A 497 65.19 -28.10 3.26
N GLY A 498 64.01 -27.47 3.32
CA GLY A 498 62.92 -27.64 2.36
C GLY A 498 62.83 -26.43 1.42
N GLY A 499 63.80 -26.26 0.51
CA GLY A 499 63.78 -25.21 -0.51
C GLY A 499 62.80 -25.56 -1.63
N ALA A 500 61.58 -25.05 -1.58
CA ALA A 500 60.64 -25.10 -2.70
C ALA A 500 60.85 -23.87 -3.62
N GLN A 501 61.40 -24.11 -4.82
CA GLN A 501 61.40 -23.15 -5.93
C GLN A 501 59.96 -22.86 -6.38
N PRO A 502 59.57 -21.59 -6.61
CA PRO A 502 58.35 -21.28 -7.34
C PRO A 502 58.60 -21.49 -8.84
N GLY A 503 57.96 -22.50 -9.43
CA GLY A 503 57.94 -22.72 -10.87
C GLY A 503 57.20 -21.60 -11.59
N GLN A 504 57.92 -20.88 -12.45
CA GLN A 504 57.34 -20.14 -13.56
C GLN A 504 56.76 -21.15 -14.57
N GLY A 505 55.48 -21.01 -14.91
CA GLY A 505 54.80 -21.70 -15.98
C GLY A 505 53.67 -20.82 -16.51
N ALA A 506 53.60 -20.71 -17.84
CA ALA A 506 52.75 -19.84 -18.64
C ALA A 506 51.25 -20.11 -18.52
#